data_AF-A0A956HIG1-F1
#
_entry.id   AF-A0A956HIG1-F1
#
_cell.length_a   1.000
_cell.length_b   1.000
_cell.length_c   1.000
_cell.angle_alpha   90.00
_cell.angle_beta   90.00
_cell.angle_gamma   90.00
#
_symmetry.space_group_name_H-M   'P 1'
#
loop_
_entity.id
_entity.type
_entity.pdbx_description
1 polymer ?
#
loop_
_entity_poly.entity_id
_entity_poly.type
_entity_poly.pdbx_seq_one_letter_code
_entity_poly.pdbx_strand_id
1 'polypeptide(L)'
;MAYWQLEEQMVPLVNERRAQGANCGSKGSFGPAPPLTVHPALRCAARKHSKDMADNNFFDHTNLMGESPGDRIDQTGYNWSTYGENIAAGNATAAATLNQWMGSDGHCANIMNPSFEHIGVGYHPGGQWGHLWTQVFGAGG
;
A
#
# COMPACT_ATOMS: atom_id res chain seq x y z
N MET A 1 19.73 5.82 -5.04
CA MET A 1 18.37 5.82 -5.63
C MET A 1 17.50 6.67 -4.72
N ALA A 2 16.74 7.60 -5.29
CA ALA A 2 15.84 8.41 -4.48
C ALA A 2 14.58 7.59 -4.12
N TYR A 3 14.05 7.76 -2.91
CA TYR A 3 12.94 6.94 -2.39
C TYR A 3 11.72 6.92 -3.31
N TRP A 4 11.45 8.02 -3.99
CA TRP A 4 10.35 8.13 -4.95
C TRP A 4 10.47 7.18 -6.16
N GLN A 5 11.69 6.81 -6.58
CA GLN A 5 11.89 5.88 -7.71
C GLN A 5 11.38 4.48 -7.37
N LEU A 6 11.55 4.05 -6.12
CA LEU A 6 11.05 2.78 -5.62
C LEU A 6 9.53 2.76 -5.53
N GLU A 7 8.94 3.86 -5.08
CA GLU A 7 7.47 4.03 -5.04
C GLU A 7 6.85 4.03 -6.45
N GLU A 8 7.52 4.65 -7.43
CA GLU A 8 7.07 4.66 -8.83
C GLU A 8 7.17 3.29 -9.49
N GLN A 9 8.19 2.49 -9.17
CA GLN A 9 8.31 1.12 -9.67
C GLN A 9 7.20 0.20 -9.17
N MET A 10 6.67 0.44 -7.97
CA MET A 10 5.64 -0.42 -7.37
C MET A 10 4.34 -0.45 -8.18
N VAL A 11 3.89 0.70 -8.68
CA VAL A 11 2.54 0.83 -9.27
C VAL A 11 2.39 0.06 -10.59
N PRO A 12 3.36 0.11 -11.54
CA PRO A 12 3.34 -0.76 -12.71
C PRO A 12 3.30 -2.25 -12.36
N LEU A 13 4.08 -2.69 -11.36
CA LEU A 13 4.10 -4.10 -10.92
C LEU A 13 2.74 -4.53 -10.35
N VAL A 14 2.12 -3.68 -9.54
CA VAL A 14 0.76 -3.90 -9.03
C VAL A 14 -0.25 -4.00 -10.16
N ASN A 15 -0.18 -3.10 -11.14
CA ASN A 15 -1.12 -3.08 -12.27
C ASN A 15 -0.92 -4.27 -13.21
N GLU A 16 0.32 -4.70 -13.43
CA GLU A 16 0.62 -5.94 -14.16
C GLU A 16 0.03 -7.15 -13.43
N ARG A 17 0.21 -7.22 -12.11
CA ARG A 17 -0.38 -8.30 -11.30
C ARG A 17 -1.90 -8.29 -11.34
N ARG A 18 -2.52 -7.11 -11.22
CA ARG A 18 -3.98 -6.93 -11.31
C ARG A 18 -4.53 -7.39 -12.65
N ALA A 19 -3.83 -7.13 -13.75
CA ALA A 19 -4.26 -7.58 -15.08
C ALA A 19 -4.25 -9.11 -15.25
N GLN A 20 -3.47 -9.84 -14.45
CA GLN A 20 -3.38 -11.30 -14.51
C GLN A 20 -4.44 -12.01 -13.65
N GLY A 21 -5.03 -11.33 -12.67
CA GLY A 21 -5.79 -12.00 -11.62
C GLY A 21 -4.90 -12.71 -10.59
N ALA A 22 -5.47 -13.15 -9.49
CA ALA A 22 -4.75 -13.93 -8.47
C ALA A 22 -5.68 -14.83 -7.65
N ASN A 23 -5.14 -15.94 -7.17
CA ASN A 23 -5.73 -16.68 -6.06
C ASN A 23 -5.13 -16.14 -4.76
N CYS A 24 -5.99 -15.60 -3.88
CA CYS A 24 -5.62 -15.02 -2.59
C CYS A 24 -6.02 -15.93 -1.42
N GLY A 25 -5.95 -17.24 -1.63
CA GLY A 25 -6.15 -18.26 -0.60
C GLY A 25 -7.53 -18.18 0.04
N SER A 26 -7.57 -18.00 1.35
CA SER A 26 -8.80 -17.87 2.14
C SER A 26 -9.70 -16.70 1.74
N LYS A 27 -9.17 -15.71 1.00
CA LYS A 27 -9.95 -14.60 0.46
C LYS A 27 -10.55 -14.88 -0.92
N GLY A 28 -10.24 -16.05 -1.50
CA GLY A 28 -10.78 -16.50 -2.77
C GLY A 28 -9.94 -16.11 -3.99
N SER A 29 -10.49 -16.42 -5.17
CA SER A 29 -9.87 -16.12 -6.46
C SER A 29 -10.45 -14.84 -7.05
N PHE A 30 -9.57 -13.92 -7.42
CA PHE A 30 -9.88 -12.67 -8.08
C PHE A 30 -9.49 -12.76 -9.55
N GLY A 31 -10.41 -12.41 -10.45
CA GLY A 31 -10.10 -12.24 -11.87
C GLY A 31 -9.24 -11.00 -12.13
N PRO A 32 -8.94 -10.70 -13.40
CA PRO A 32 -8.30 -9.45 -13.79
C PRO A 32 -9.05 -8.24 -13.23
N ALA A 33 -8.31 -7.29 -12.65
CA ALA A 33 -8.86 -6.05 -12.11
C ALA A 33 -8.33 -4.82 -12.88
N PRO A 34 -9.12 -3.73 -13.00
CA PRO A 34 -8.68 -2.51 -13.68
C PRO A 34 -7.40 -1.93 -13.07
N PRO A 35 -6.53 -1.26 -13.86
CA PRO A 35 -5.33 -0.64 -13.33
C PRO A 35 -5.68 0.49 -12.36
N LEU A 36 -4.89 0.61 -11.29
CA LEU A 36 -4.96 1.70 -10.32
C LEU A 36 -4.20 2.91 -10.85
N THR A 37 -4.74 4.09 -10.58
CA THR A 37 -4.10 5.38 -10.87
C THR A 37 -3.48 5.96 -9.61
N VAL A 38 -2.29 6.55 -9.71
CA VAL A 38 -1.65 7.19 -8.56
C VAL A 38 -2.47 8.40 -8.11
N HIS A 39 -2.81 8.47 -6.83
CA HIS A 39 -3.42 9.67 -6.24
C HIS A 39 -2.46 10.36 -5.25
N PRO A 40 -2.15 11.67 -5.42
CA PRO A 40 -1.18 12.37 -4.58
C PRO A 40 -1.50 12.36 -3.08
N ALA A 41 -2.79 12.46 -2.74
CA ALA A 41 -3.25 12.46 -1.35
C ALA A 41 -3.00 11.09 -0.68
N LEU A 42 -3.34 9.98 -1.34
CA LEU A 42 -3.04 8.63 -0.83
C LEU A 42 -1.53 8.38 -0.74
N ARG A 43 -0.74 8.89 -1.69
CA ARG A 43 0.73 8.83 -1.63
C ARG A 43 1.26 9.59 -0.41
N CYS A 44 0.69 10.74 -0.09
CA CYS A 44 1.03 11.50 1.11
C CYS A 44 0.76 10.67 2.38
N ALA A 45 -0.43 10.07 2.50
CA ALA A 45 -0.79 9.21 3.63
C ALA A 45 0.19 8.03 3.78
N ALA A 46 0.46 7.32 2.68
CA ALA A 46 1.36 6.17 2.65
C ALA A 46 2.80 6.55 3.08
N ARG A 47 3.36 7.62 2.52
CA ARG A 47 4.72 8.10 2.86
C ARG A 47 4.84 8.50 4.32
N LYS A 48 3.85 9.24 4.83
CA LYS A 48 3.82 9.65 6.24
C LYS A 48 3.83 8.43 7.14
N HIS A 49 3.01 7.42 6.85
CA HIS A 49 2.93 6.22 7.67
C HIS A 49 4.20 5.35 7.61
N SER A 50 4.80 5.15 6.43
CA SER A 50 6.09 4.45 6.33
C SER A 50 7.19 5.14 7.12
N LYS A 51 7.23 6.49 7.06
CA LYS A 51 8.17 7.29 7.85
C LYS A 51 7.91 7.18 9.34
N ASP A 52 6.65 7.27 9.76
CA ASP A 52 6.24 7.19 11.16
C ASP A 52 6.64 5.84 11.78
N MET A 53 6.33 4.73 11.10
CA MET A 53 6.77 3.38 11.50
C MET A 53 8.30 3.29 11.66
N ALA A 54 9.05 3.88 10.72
CA ALA A 54 10.51 3.85 10.73
C ALA A 54 11.11 4.72 11.86
N ASP A 55 10.59 5.94 12.06
CA ASP A 55 11.08 6.88 13.06
C ASP A 55 10.76 6.41 14.49
N ASN A 56 9.57 5.84 14.69
CA ASN A 56 9.05 5.48 16.01
C ASN A 56 9.15 3.98 16.33
N ASN A 57 9.79 3.18 15.48
CA ASN A 57 10.04 1.74 15.66
C ASN A 57 8.79 0.91 16.00
N PHE A 58 7.69 1.16 15.29
CA PHE A 58 6.48 0.33 15.35
C PHE A 58 6.10 -0.20 13.96
N PHE A 59 5.32 -1.28 13.93
CA PHE A 59 4.82 -1.89 12.69
C PHE A 59 3.37 -2.31 12.92
N ASP A 60 2.45 -1.40 12.65
CA ASP A 60 1.01 -1.57 12.82
C ASP A 60 0.27 -0.61 11.88
N HIS A 61 -0.95 -1.00 11.47
CA HIS A 61 -1.83 -0.15 10.66
C HIS A 61 -2.32 1.09 11.42
N THR A 62 -2.43 1.02 12.74
CA THR A 62 -2.79 2.14 13.61
C THR A 62 -1.50 2.74 14.16
N ASN A 63 -1.31 4.05 14.00
CA ASN A 63 -0.10 4.67 14.54
C ASN A 63 -0.15 4.87 16.06
N LEU A 64 0.97 5.31 16.64
CA LEU A 64 1.08 5.52 18.09
C LEU A 64 0.20 6.67 18.62
N MET A 65 -0.37 7.49 17.75
CA MET A 65 -1.36 8.51 18.10
C MET A 65 -2.80 7.97 18.05
N GLY A 66 -2.99 6.69 17.70
CA GLY A 66 -4.29 6.04 17.58
C GLY A 66 -5.00 6.27 16.25
N GLU A 67 -4.31 6.83 15.25
CA GLU A 67 -4.88 7.14 13.94
C GLU A 67 -4.87 5.89 13.06
N SER A 68 -6.04 5.50 12.57
CA SER A 68 -6.24 4.43 11.59
C SER A 68 -5.80 4.87 10.19
N PRO A 69 -5.71 3.95 9.21
CA PRO A 69 -5.44 4.33 7.82
C PRO A 69 -6.48 5.32 7.28
N GLY A 70 -7.76 5.16 7.65
CA GLY A 70 -8.84 6.09 7.27
C GLY A 70 -8.59 7.50 7.80
N ASP A 71 -8.25 7.64 9.08
CA ASP A 71 -7.95 8.94 9.68
C ASP A 71 -6.78 9.63 8.95
N ARG A 72 -5.73 8.86 8.62
CA ARG A 72 -4.58 9.38 7.87
C ARG A 72 -4.94 9.78 6.44
N ILE A 73 -5.89 9.10 5.80
CA ILE A 73 -6.42 9.48 4.49
C ILE A 73 -7.22 10.78 4.60
N ASP A 74 -8.10 10.90 5.58
CA ASP A 74 -8.94 12.08 5.79
C ASP A 74 -8.11 13.35 6.00
N GLN A 75 -6.99 13.24 6.74
CA GLN A 75 -6.04 14.34 6.94
C GLN A 75 -5.36 14.83 5.65
N THR A 76 -5.42 14.06 4.56
CA THR A 76 -4.89 14.48 3.25
C THR A 76 -5.93 15.19 2.39
N GLY A 77 -7.21 15.22 2.82
CA GLY A 77 -8.32 15.79 2.07
C GLY A 77 -8.83 14.91 0.93
N TYR A 78 -8.48 13.61 0.90
CA TYR A 78 -9.04 12.66 -0.06
C TYR A 78 -10.41 12.19 0.43
N ASN A 79 -11.46 12.46 -0.34
CA ASN A 79 -12.78 11.90 -0.08
C ASN A 79 -12.83 10.47 -0.58
N TRP A 80 -13.31 9.53 0.23
CA TRP A 80 -13.36 8.11 -0.14
C TRP A 80 -14.70 7.48 0.19
N SER A 81 -15.11 6.52 -0.64
CA SER A 81 -16.24 5.63 -0.38
C SER A 81 -15.78 4.25 0.10
N THR A 82 -14.54 3.89 -0.20
CA THR A 82 -13.84 2.71 0.30
C THR A 82 -12.34 2.97 0.31
N TYR A 83 -11.61 2.30 1.21
CA TYR A 83 -10.17 2.35 1.30
C TYR A 83 -9.59 0.99 1.70
N GLY A 84 -8.28 0.84 1.54
CA GLY A 84 -7.53 -0.30 2.04
C GLY A 84 -6.08 0.08 2.30
N GLU A 85 -5.39 -0.70 3.12
CA GLU A 85 -3.97 -0.51 3.37
C GLU A 85 -3.23 -1.85 3.40
N ASN A 86 -2.03 -1.87 2.82
CA ASN A 86 -1.04 -2.92 3.04
C ASN A 86 0.23 -2.28 3.62
N ILE A 87 0.84 -2.91 4.62
CA ILE A 87 2.16 -2.53 5.13
C ILE A 87 3.13 -3.70 4.98
N ALA A 88 4.41 -3.40 4.76
CA ALA A 88 5.47 -4.41 4.68
C ALA A 88 6.78 -3.86 5.25
N ALA A 89 7.60 -4.79 5.73
CA ALA A 89 8.87 -4.52 6.34
C ALA A 89 9.96 -5.47 5.82
N GLY A 90 11.20 -5.01 5.76
CA GLY A 90 12.41 -5.82 5.53
C GLY A 90 12.90 -5.92 4.09
N ASN A 91 12.10 -5.56 3.10
CA ASN A 91 12.48 -5.67 1.68
C ASN A 91 12.99 -4.34 1.11
N ALA A 92 14.15 -4.34 0.45
CA ALA A 92 14.73 -3.13 -0.14
C ALA A 92 14.14 -2.74 -1.50
N THR A 93 13.36 -3.61 -2.13
CA THR A 93 12.88 -3.44 -3.52
C THR A 93 11.36 -3.56 -3.62
N ALA A 94 10.79 -2.86 -4.61
CA ALA A 94 9.35 -2.91 -4.88
C ALA A 94 8.88 -4.32 -5.25
N ALA A 95 9.64 -5.03 -6.10
CA ALA A 95 9.29 -6.38 -6.54
C ALA A 95 9.28 -7.40 -5.39
N ALA A 96 10.28 -7.36 -4.50
CA ALA A 96 10.32 -8.25 -3.34
C ALA A 96 9.16 -7.97 -2.37
N THR A 97 8.84 -6.69 -2.17
CA THR A 97 7.72 -6.25 -1.32
C THR A 97 6.37 -6.64 -1.92
N LEU A 98 6.18 -6.50 -3.24
CA LEU A 98 4.97 -6.98 -3.91
C LEU A 98 4.81 -8.50 -3.75
N ASN A 99 5.88 -9.27 -3.94
CA ASN A 99 5.83 -10.72 -3.74
C ASN A 99 5.46 -11.10 -2.30
N GLN A 100 5.97 -10.36 -1.31
CA GLN A 100 5.58 -10.52 0.09
C GLN A 100 4.08 -10.27 0.31
N TRP A 101 3.52 -9.19 -0.26
CA TRP A 101 2.08 -8.93 -0.17
C TRP A 101 1.24 -9.98 -0.91
N MET A 102 1.65 -10.41 -2.10
CA MET A 102 0.93 -11.44 -2.85
C MET A 102 0.96 -12.81 -2.16
N GLY A 103 1.95 -13.07 -1.30
CA GLY A 103 2.01 -14.28 -0.46
C GLY A 103 1.11 -14.25 0.77
N SER A 104 0.43 -13.13 1.05
CA SER A 104 -0.50 -12.98 2.17
C SER A 104 -1.92 -12.82 1.65
N ASP A 105 -2.82 -13.72 2.02
CA ASP A 105 -4.21 -13.73 1.58
C ASP A 105 -4.90 -12.36 1.71
N GLY A 106 -4.72 -11.68 2.86
CA GLY A 106 -5.30 -10.36 3.12
C GLY A 106 -4.73 -9.27 2.22
N HIS A 107 -3.41 -9.18 2.10
CA HIS A 107 -2.76 -8.16 1.27
C HIS A 107 -3.00 -8.40 -0.23
N CYS A 108 -2.98 -9.67 -0.65
CA CYS A 108 -3.37 -10.09 -2.00
C CYS A 108 -4.79 -9.64 -2.33
N ALA A 109 -5.75 -9.86 -1.43
CA ALA A 109 -7.13 -9.45 -1.64
C ALA A 109 -7.28 -7.92 -1.75
N ASN A 110 -6.53 -7.15 -0.96
CA ASN A 110 -6.50 -5.68 -1.10
C ASN A 110 -5.96 -5.25 -2.47
N ILE A 111 -4.82 -5.82 -2.90
CA ILE A 111 -4.21 -5.53 -4.21
C ILE A 111 -5.16 -5.87 -5.36
N MET A 112 -5.92 -6.96 -5.24
CA MET A 112 -6.81 -7.45 -6.29
C MET A 112 -8.24 -6.92 -6.20
N ASN A 113 -8.57 -6.11 -5.20
CA ASN A 113 -9.92 -5.60 -5.02
C ASN A 113 -10.32 -4.69 -6.21
N PRO A 114 -11.34 -5.05 -7.00
CA PRO A 114 -11.75 -4.29 -8.18
C PRO A 114 -12.49 -2.99 -7.82
N SER A 115 -12.90 -2.82 -6.56
CA SER A 115 -13.55 -1.59 -6.09
C SER A 115 -12.58 -0.43 -5.90
N PHE A 116 -11.27 -0.65 -5.92
CA PHE A 116 -10.28 0.43 -5.84
C PHE A 116 -9.93 0.99 -7.22
N GLU A 117 -9.81 2.31 -7.28
CA GLU A 117 -9.47 3.10 -8.47
C GLU A 117 -8.10 3.77 -8.32
N HIS A 118 -7.76 4.15 -7.09
CA HIS A 118 -6.60 4.94 -6.75
C HIS A 118 -5.62 4.20 -5.83
N ILE A 119 -4.33 4.53 -5.97
CA ILE A 119 -3.25 4.02 -5.12
C ILE A 119 -2.28 5.12 -4.71
N GLY A 120 -1.81 5.05 -3.47
CA GLY A 120 -0.62 5.73 -2.97
C GLY A 120 0.40 4.72 -2.48
N VAL A 121 1.69 4.95 -2.76
CA VAL A 121 2.79 4.12 -2.27
C VAL A 121 3.77 4.99 -1.51
N GLY A 122 4.13 4.56 -0.31
CA GLY A 122 5.16 5.16 0.53
C GLY A 122 6.28 4.18 0.79
N TYR A 123 7.51 4.69 0.78
CA TYR A 123 8.69 3.94 1.19
C TYR A 123 9.56 4.79 2.11
N HIS A 124 10.05 4.19 3.19
CA HIS A 124 11.07 4.81 4.04
C HIS A 124 12.06 3.75 4.53
N PRO A 125 13.38 3.92 4.32
CA PRO A 125 14.38 3.08 4.95
C PRO A 125 14.59 3.48 6.41
N GLY A 126 15.09 2.56 7.23
CA GLY A 126 15.35 2.77 8.65
C GLY A 126 14.37 2.02 9.55
N GLY A 127 14.34 2.41 10.82
CA GLY A 127 13.71 1.64 11.89
C GLY A 127 14.37 0.27 12.10
N GLN A 128 13.88 -0.47 13.09
CA GLN A 128 14.42 -1.80 13.42
C GLN A 128 14.26 -2.85 12.30
N TRP A 129 13.41 -2.59 11.29
CA TRP A 129 13.19 -3.48 10.15
C TRP A 129 13.94 -3.08 8.87
N GLY A 130 14.69 -1.97 8.88
CA GLY A 130 15.54 -1.51 7.78
C GLY A 130 14.82 -0.91 6.57
N HIS A 131 13.65 -1.43 6.20
CA HIS A 131 12.85 -0.98 5.06
C HIS A 131 11.37 -1.06 5.39
N LEU A 132 10.64 0.05 5.30
CA LEU A 132 9.20 0.12 5.55
C LEU A 132 8.47 0.58 4.30
N TRP A 133 7.35 -0.09 4.00
CA TRP A 133 6.50 0.18 2.85
C TRP A 133 5.04 0.26 3.27
N THR A 134 4.31 1.15 2.62
CA THR A 134 2.86 1.28 2.75
C THR A 134 2.24 1.42 1.36
N GLN A 135 1.19 0.65 1.08
CA GLN A 135 0.23 0.91 0.01
C GLN A 135 -1.07 1.38 0.64
N VAL A 136 -1.61 2.49 0.14
CA VAL A 136 -2.95 2.95 0.47
C VAL A 136 -3.78 2.93 -0.79
N PHE A 137 -4.93 2.28 -0.73
CA PHE A 137 -5.90 2.16 -1.81
C PHE A 137 -7.13 3.00 -1.50
N GLY A 138 -7.79 3.50 -2.54
CA GLY A 138 -9.03 4.24 -2.38
C GLY A 138 -9.89 4.21 -3.63
N ALA A 139 -11.16 4.53 -3.46
CA ALA A 139 -12.07 4.87 -4.54
C ALA A 139 -13.01 5.99 -4.08
N GLY A 140 -13.57 6.70 -5.04
CA GLY A 140 -14.34 7.92 -4.77
C GLY A 140 -13.48 9.18 -4.78
N GLY A 141 -14.19 10.30 -4.93
CA GLY A 141 -13.70 11.66 -5.12
C GLY A 141 -14.89 12.59 -5.27
#